data_AF-A0A8T7D5W8-F1
#
_entry.id   AF-A0A8T7D5W8-F1
#
_cell.length_a   1.000
_cell.length_b   1.000
_cell.length_c   1.000
_cell.angle_alpha   90.00
_cell.angle_beta   90.00
_cell.angle_gamma   90.00
#
_symmetry.space_group_name_H-M   'P 1'
#
loop_
_entity.id
_entity.type
_entity.pdbx_description
1 polymer ?
#
loop_
_entity_poly.entity_id
_entity_poly.type
_entity_poly.pdbx_seq_one_letter_code
_entity_poly.pdbx_strand_id
1 'polypeptide(L)' 'PMAGILADKARDVYGIPEDFEPVTILAIGYLGDSDKLPDPLKASETAPRVRKPLTELVFSDSWEIPAQLAYRR' A
#
# COMPACT_ATOMS: atom_id res chain seq x y z
N PRO A 1 0.69 -4.58 -2.82
CA PRO A 1 1.44 -4.03 -3.98
C PRO A 1 2.81 -3.55 -3.49
N MET A 2 3.85 -3.72 -4.30
CA MET A 2 5.20 -3.27 -4.00
C MET A 2 5.63 -2.24 -5.04
N ALA A 3 6.07 -1.06 -4.58
CA ALA A 3 6.61 0.01 -5.43
C ALA A 3 8.15 -0.04 -5.57
N GLY A 4 8.86 -0.69 -4.63
CA GLY A 4 10.31 -0.86 -4.69
C GLY A 4 10.75 -1.94 -5.69
N ILE A 5 10.49 -1.69 -6.98
CA ILE A 5 10.76 -2.64 -8.07
C ILE A 5 11.87 -2.13 -8.99
N LEU A 6 12.49 -3.04 -9.73
CA LEU A 6 13.42 -2.71 -10.82
C LEU A 6 12.64 -2.63 -12.13
N ALA A 7 12.05 -1.46 -12.42
CA ALA A 7 11.17 -1.27 -13.57
C ALA A 7 11.85 -1.59 -14.91
N ASP A 8 13.10 -1.12 -15.11
CA ASP A 8 13.86 -1.39 -16.34
C ASP A 8 14.14 -2.88 -16.53
N LYS A 9 14.49 -3.58 -15.45
CA LYS A 9 14.67 -5.04 -15.51
C LYS A 9 13.37 -5.76 -15.84
N ALA A 10 12.23 -5.31 -15.31
CA ALA A 10 10.93 -5.88 -15.68
C ALA A 10 10.63 -5.65 -17.18
N ARG A 11 10.98 -4.48 -17.70
CA ARG A 11 10.86 -4.17 -19.13
C ARG A 11 11.70 -5.12 -19.98
N ASP A 12 12.98 -5.27 -19.67
CA ASP A 12 13.90 -6.13 -20.41
C ASP A 12 13.48 -7.60 -20.39
N VAL A 13 13.09 -8.11 -19.22
CA VAL A 13 12.78 -9.54 -19.01
C VAL A 13 11.43 -9.92 -19.63
N TYR A 14 10.44 -9.05 -19.55
CA TYR A 14 9.06 -9.36 -19.97
C TYR A 14 8.66 -8.69 -21.30
N GLY A 15 9.57 -7.94 -21.93
CA GLY A 15 9.32 -7.29 -23.22
C GLY A 15 8.22 -6.23 -23.13
N ILE A 16 8.21 -5.45 -22.04
CA ILE A 16 7.19 -4.41 -21.84
C ILE A 16 7.46 -3.27 -22.83
N PRO A 17 6.51 -2.88 -23.70
CA PRO A 17 6.75 -1.81 -24.67
C PRO A 17 6.98 -0.45 -24.00
N GLU A 18 7.59 0.49 -24.72
CA GLU A 18 7.98 1.80 -24.16
C GLU A 18 6.78 2.66 -23.73
N ASP A 19 5.62 2.47 -24.34
CA ASP A 19 4.36 3.15 -24.01
C ASP A 19 3.66 2.56 -22.77
N PHE A 20 4.25 1.55 -22.13
CA PHE A 20 3.74 0.96 -20.89
C PHE A 20 4.73 1.14 -19.74
N GLU A 21 4.20 1.53 -18.58
CA GLU A 21 4.98 1.75 -17.36
C GLU A 21 4.75 0.62 -16.35
N PRO A 22 5.81 -0.09 -15.90
CA PRO A 22 5.73 -1.02 -14.79
C PRO A 22 5.50 -0.26 -13.47
N VAL A 23 4.26 -0.26 -12.96
CA VAL A 23 3.89 0.52 -11.75
C VAL A 23 4.10 -0.25 -10.45
N THR A 24 3.85 -1.57 -10.44
CA THR A 24 3.92 -2.39 -9.22
C THR A 24 4.17 -3.85 -9.55
N ILE A 25 4.72 -4.59 -8.59
CA ILE A 25 4.70 -6.05 -8.58
C ILE A 25 3.79 -6.55 -7.46
N LEU A 26 3.15 -7.69 -7.68
CA LEU A 26 2.33 -8.40 -6.70
C LEU A 26 3.03 -9.72 -6.34
N ALA A 27 3.32 -9.92 -5.06
CA ALA A 27 3.65 -11.25 -4.54
C ALA A 27 2.35 -11.93 -4.11
N ILE A 28 2.01 -13.06 -4.72
CA ILE A 28 0.76 -13.79 -4.48
C ILE A 28 1.10 -15.20 -4.01
N GLY A 29 0.51 -15.62 -2.90
CA GLY A 29 0.72 -16.93 -2.29
C GLY A 29 -0.15 -17.12 -1.05
N TYR A 30 -0.04 -18.30 -0.44
CA TYR A 30 -0.71 -18.58 0.83
C TYR A 30 -0.01 -17.89 2.01
N LEU A 31 -0.76 -17.60 3.08
CA LEU A 31 -0.20 -17.03 4.30
C LEU A 31 0.81 -18.01 4.92
N GLY A 32 2.02 -17.52 5.15
CA GLY A 32 3.10 -18.28 5.78
C GLY A 32 3.11 -18.13 7.31
N ASP A 33 4.06 -18.81 7.92
CA ASP A 33 4.35 -18.69 9.35
C ASP A 33 5.18 -17.41 9.63
N SER A 34 4.63 -16.50 10.45
CA SER A 34 5.27 -15.24 10.81
C SER A 34 6.56 -15.42 11.62
N ASP A 35 6.75 -16.55 12.29
CA ASP A 35 7.96 -16.82 13.08
C ASP A 35 9.21 -17.01 12.23
N LYS A 36 9.04 -17.18 10.92
CA LYS A 36 10.13 -17.30 9.94
C LYS A 36 10.61 -15.95 9.41
N LEU A 37 9.93 -14.85 9.78
CA LEU A 37 10.30 -13.50 9.34
C LEU A 37 11.40 -12.92 10.24
N PRO A 38 12.32 -12.09 9.69
CA PRO A 38 13.18 -11.23 10.50
C PRO A 38 12.36 -10.32 11.42
N ASP A 39 12.90 -9.99 12.60
CA ASP A 39 12.16 -9.27 13.66
C ASP A 39 11.40 -8.02 13.19
N PRO A 40 11.96 -7.12 12.36
CA PRO A 40 11.22 -5.93 11.92
C PRO A 40 10.00 -6.25 11.06
N LEU A 41 10.09 -7.30 10.23
CA LEU A 41 9.00 -7.75 9.36
C LEU A 41 7.94 -8.50 10.18
N LYS A 42 8.35 -9.33 11.14
CA LYS A 42 7.44 -10.00 12.08
C LYS A 42 6.64 -9.00 12.91
N ALA A 43 7.30 -7.97 13.44
CA ALA A 43 6.63 -6.90 14.17
C ALA A 43 5.61 -6.16 13.30
N SER A 44 5.94 -5.91 12.03
CA SER A 44 5.03 -5.25 11.08
C SER A 44 3.83 -6.12 10.68
N GLU A 45 4.03 -7.44 10.53
CA GLU A 45 2.98 -8.39 10.15
C GLU A 45 1.89 -8.52 11.23
N THR A 46 2.30 -8.45 12.49
CA THR A 46 1.41 -8.65 13.65
C THR A 46 0.87 -7.36 14.26
N ALA A 47 1.42 -6.21 13.89
CA ALA A 47 0.99 -4.91 14.41
C ALA A 47 -0.45 -4.57 14.00
N PRO A 48 -1.24 -3.93 14.90
CA PRO A 48 -2.57 -3.44 14.54
C PRO A 48 -2.47 -2.36 13.47
N ARG A 49 -3.48 -2.31 12.59
CA ARG A 49 -3.55 -1.34 11.51
C ARG A 49 -3.80 0.07 12.07
N VAL A 50 -2.86 0.99 11.88
CA VAL A 50 -3.03 2.41 12.20
C VAL A 50 -3.41 3.19 10.94
N ARG A 51 -4.38 4.10 11.05
CA ARG A 51 -4.86 4.98 9.98
C ARG A 51 -5.02 6.39 10.52
N LYS A 52 -4.85 7.39 9.65
CA LYS A 52 -5.25 8.76 9.97
C LYS A 52 -6.77 8.82 10.21
N PRO A 53 -7.24 9.60 11.20
CA PRO A 53 -8.65 9.96 11.31
C PRO A 53 -9.18 10.54 10.00
N LEU A 54 -10.45 10.26 9.67
CA LEU A 54 -11.07 10.81 8.47
C LEU A 54 -11.13 12.34 8.48
N THR A 55 -11.17 12.96 9.66
CA THR A 55 -11.12 14.42 9.84
C THR A 55 -9.81 15.05 9.37
N GLU A 56 -8.74 14.25 9.16
CA GLU A 56 -7.50 14.73 8.55
C GLU A 56 -7.47 14.59 7.02
N LEU A 57 -8.41 13.84 6.44
CA LEU A 57 -8.40 13.45 5.03
C LEU A 57 -9.62 13.92 4.24
N VAL A 58 -10.73 14.25 4.91
CA VAL A 58 -12.02 14.55 4.29
C VAL A 58 -12.47 15.94 4.72
N PHE A 59 -12.53 16.85 3.75
CA PHE A 59 -12.90 18.25 3.96
C PHE A 59 -14.23 18.60 3.28
N SER A 60 -14.94 19.60 3.82
CA SER A 60 -16.14 20.20 3.22
C SER A 60 -15.97 21.71 3.09
N ASP A 61 -16.59 22.31 2.07
CA ASP A 61 -16.58 23.75 1.74
C ASP A 61 -15.22 24.31 1.32
N SER A 62 -14.16 24.10 2.09
CA SER A 62 -12.79 24.49 1.74
C SER A 62 -11.74 23.52 2.25
N TRP A 63 -10.52 23.65 1.72
CA TRP A 63 -9.36 22.94 2.23
C TRP A 63 -9.19 23.18 3.74
N GLU A 64 -8.73 22.17 4.49
CA GLU A 64 -8.52 22.20 5.95
C GLU A 64 -9.78 22.41 6.82
N ILE A 65 -10.99 22.38 6.26
CA ILE A 65 -12.24 22.34 7.04
C ILE A 65 -12.78 20.92 7.03
N PRO A 66 -12.69 20.15 8.14
CA PRO A 66 -13.16 18.76 8.19
C PRO A 66 -14.65 18.63 7.93
N ALA A 67 -15.03 17.66 7.11
CA ALA A 67 -16.43 17.35 6.86
C ALA A 67 -17.12 16.84 8.14
N GLN A 68 -18.40 17.21 8.33
CA GLN A 68 -19.23 16.58 9.36
C GLN A 68 -19.61 15.16 8.92
N LEU A 69 -18.88 14.18 9.44
CA LEU A 69 -19.08 12.77 9.08
C LEU A 69 -20.22 12.17 9.90
N ALA A 70 -21.29 11.73 9.21
CA ALA A 70 -22.32 10.92 9.83
C ALA A 70 -21.82 9.48 9.98
N TYR A 71 -21.45 9.10 11.20
CA TYR A 71 -21.17 7.70 11.51
C TYR A 71 -22.49 6.94 11.58
N ARG A 72 -22.81 6.14 10.55
CA ARG A 72 -23.79 5.06 10.73
C ARG A 72 -23.17 3.99 11.62
N ARG A 73 -23.84 3.70 12.74
CA ARG A 73 -23.54 2.53 13.57
C ARG A 73 -23.93 1.25 12.87
#